data_AF-W4MBZ0-F1
#
_entry.id   AF-W4MBZ0-F1
#
_cell.length_a   1.000
_cell.length_b   1.000
_cell.length_c   1.000
_cell.angle_alpha   90.00
_cell.angle_beta   90.00
_cell.angle_gamma   90.00
#
_symmetry.space_group_name_H-M   'P 1'
#
loop_
_entity.id
_entity.type
_entity.pdbx_description
1 polymer ?
#
loop_
_entity_poly.entity_id
_entity_poly.type
_entity_poly.pdbx_seq_one_letter_code
_entity_poly.pdbx_strand_id
1 'polypeptide(L)' 'MAEGRRVLQWAHQHGYSVEWMAEQIGFSHRTLARALTQDLITPGIAEALYRRFGIRVRATSYPCDDDDNDWDDC' A
#
# COMPACT_ATOMS: atom_id res chain seq x y z
N MET A 1 0.79 -14.47 -6.02
CA MET A 1 1.88 -13.91 -5.20
C MET A 1 1.34 -12.65 -4.53
N ALA A 2 1.57 -12.48 -3.23
CA ALA A 2 1.12 -11.30 -2.49
C ALA A 2 1.89 -10.06 -2.96
N GLU A 3 1.18 -9.01 -3.36
CA GLU A 3 1.77 -7.77 -3.89
C GLU A 3 2.60 -7.07 -2.81
N GLY A 4 2.16 -7.12 -1.56
CA GLY A 4 2.86 -6.53 -0.43
C GLY A 4 4.22 -7.19 -0.18
N ARG A 5 4.32 -8.51 -0.37
CA ARG A 5 5.61 -9.22 -0.31
C ARG A 5 6.57 -8.81 -1.42
N ARG A 6 6.07 -8.52 -2.63
CA ARG A 6 6.91 -8.00 -3.73
C ARG A 6 7.53 -6.66 -3.36
N VAL A 7 6.75 -5.76 -2.75
CA VAL A 7 7.24 -4.46 -2.28
C VAL A 7 8.30 -4.62 -1.20
N LEU A 8 8.07 -5.49 -0.22
CA LEU A 8 9.05 -5.77 0.84
C LEU A 8 10.35 -6.35 0.29
N GLN A 9 10.25 -7.26 -0.69
CA GLN A 9 11.43 -7.82 -1.34
C GLN A 9 12.20 -6.77 -2.15
N TRP A 10 11.49 -5.92 -2.89
CA TRP A 10 12.09 -4.80 -3.61
C TRP A 10 12.80 -3.84 -2.65
N ALA A 11 12.16 -3.49 -1.52
CA ALA A 11 12.74 -2.62 -0.50
C ALA A 11 14.05 -3.21 0.04
N HIS A 12 14.06 -4.51 0.34
CA HIS A 12 15.24 -5.23 0.81
C HIS A 12 16.37 -5.26 -0.23
N GLN A 13 16.04 -5.46 -1.52
CA GLN A 13 17.05 -5.45 -2.61
C GLN A 13 17.74 -4.09 -2.76
N HIS A 14 17.02 -3.01 -2.49
CA HIS A 14 17.54 -1.65 -2.57
C HIS A 14 18.10 -1.12 -1.24
N GLY A 15 18.02 -1.91 -0.16
CA GLY A 15 18.48 -1.50 1.18
C GLY A 15 17.58 -0.45 1.87
N TYR A 16 16.32 -0.34 1.45
CA TYR A 16 15.35 0.59 2.04
C TYR A 16 14.59 -0.08 3.19
N SER A 17 14.42 0.65 4.29
CA SER A 17 13.53 0.25 5.38
C SER A 17 12.09 0.65 5.06
N VAL A 18 11.14 -0.16 5.54
CA VAL A 18 9.69 0.12 5.39
C VAL A 18 9.32 1.45 6.06
N GLU A 19 9.97 1.78 7.17
CA GLU A 19 9.81 3.06 7.85
C GLU A 19 10.18 4.23 6.94
N TRP A 20 11.39 4.21 6.37
CA TRP A 20 11.84 5.25 5.45
C TRP A 20 10.92 5.36 4.24
N MET A 21 10.49 4.22 3.68
CA MET A 21 9.54 4.23 2.57
C MET A 21 8.23 4.90 2.95
N ALA A 22 7.68 4.58 4.12
CA ALA A 22 6.44 5.14 4.62
C ALA A 22 6.53 6.67 4.75
N GLU A 23 7.65 7.19 5.26
CA GLU A 23 7.91 8.63 5.32
C GLU A 23 7.93 9.27 3.92
N GLN A 24 8.51 8.61 2.92
CA GLN A 24 8.56 9.15 1.56
C GLN A 24 7.19 9.22 0.86
N ILE A 25 6.24 8.37 1.28
CA ILE A 25 4.88 8.33 0.73
C ILE A 25 3.83 8.98 1.63
N GLY A 26 4.24 9.53 2.78
CA GLY A 26 3.34 10.22 3.72
C GLY A 26 2.44 9.29 4.54
N PHE A 27 2.82 8.02 4.69
CA PHE A 27 2.11 7.05 5.54
C PHE A 27 2.91 6.76 6.81
N SER A 28 2.22 6.38 7.89
CA SER A 28 2.92 5.87 9.08
C SER A 28 3.54 4.51 8.80
N HIS A 29 4.74 4.27 9.35
CA HIS A 29 5.42 2.97 9.28
C HIS A 29 4.50 1.79 9.62
N ARG A 30 3.74 1.89 10.72
CA ARG A 30 2.80 0.84 11.15
C ARG A 30 1.72 0.54 10.11
N THR A 31 1.18 1.57 9.46
CA THR A 31 0.15 1.44 8.43
C THR A 31 0.71 0.75 7.19
N LEU A 32 1.87 1.21 6.71
CA LEU A 32 2.50 0.62 5.53
C LEU A 32 2.95 -0.83 5.81
N ALA A 33 3.60 -1.09 6.94
CA ALA A 33 4.05 -2.43 7.31
C ALA A 33 2.88 -3.41 7.41
N ARG A 34 1.76 -3.00 8.01
CA ARG A 34 0.54 -3.82 8.07
C ARG A 34 -0.04 -4.05 6.67
N ALA A 35 -0.17 -3.01 5.86
CA ALA A 35 -0.68 -3.13 4.50
C ALA A 35 0.14 -4.09 3.63
N LEU A 36 1.47 -3.99 3.69
CA LEU A 36 2.36 -4.86 2.91
C LEU A 36 2.42 -6.30 3.46
N THR A 37 2.35 -6.48 4.78
CA THR A 37 2.43 -7.82 5.39
C THR A 37 1.11 -8.59 5.26
N GLN A 38 -0.02 -7.91 5.41
CA GLN A 38 -1.37 -8.50 5.32
C GLN A 38 -1.95 -8.46 3.91
N ASP A 39 -1.20 -7.95 2.93
CA ASP A 39 -1.69 -7.74 1.56
C ASP A 39 -2.97 -6.90 1.54
N LEU A 40 -3.02 -5.85 2.37
CA LEU A 40 -4.10 -4.86 2.47
C LEU A 40 -3.66 -3.55 1.81
N ILE A 41 -3.24 -3.63 0.55
CA ILE A 41 -2.77 -2.47 -0.21
C ILE A 41 -4.00 -1.72 -0.69
N THR A 42 -4.19 -0.50 -0.18
CA THR A 42 -5.22 0.42 -0.67
C THR A 42 -4.81 1.07 -2.00
N PRO A 43 -5.76 1.59 -2.80
CA PRO A 43 -5.44 2.33 -4.02
C PRO A 43 -4.50 3.51 -3.75
N GLY A 44 -4.66 4.19 -2.61
CA GLY A 44 -3.77 5.27 -2.19
C GLY A 44 -2.33 4.83 -1.94
N ILE A 45 -2.13 3.67 -1.29
CA ILE A 45 -0.79 3.09 -1.08
C ILE A 45 -0.20 2.66 -2.43
N ALA A 46 -0.99 2.02 -3.29
CA ALA A 46 -0.54 1.59 -4.62
C ALA A 46 -0.12 2.77 -5.50
N GLU A 47 -0.91 3.85 -5.51
CA GLU A 47 -0.58 5.07 -6.24
C GLU A 47 0.67 5.73 -5.67
N ALA A 48 0.79 5.86 -4.35
CA ALA A 48 1.94 6.51 -3.73
C ALA A 48 3.25 5.74 -3.98
N LEU A 49 3.20 4.40 -3.93
CA LEU A 49 4.33 3.53 -4.31
C LEU A 49 4.71 3.71 -5.78
N TYR A 50 3.73 3.85 -6.68
CA TYR A 50 3.99 4.10 -8.10
C TYR A 50 4.60 5.49 -8.33
N ARG A 51 4.03 6.54 -7.73
CA ARG A 51 4.49 7.92 -7.92
C ARG A 51 5.89 8.15 -7.35
N ARG A 52 6.19 7.60 -6.17
CA ARG A 52 7.47 7.86 -5.47
C ARG A 52 8.59 6.91 -5.89
N PHE A 53 8.26 5.65 -6.15
CA PHE A 53 9.25 4.59 -6.37
C PHE A 53 9.11 3.90 -7.74
N GLY A 54 8.08 4.20 -8.54
CA GLY A 54 7.81 3.52 -9.80
C GLY A 54 7.31 2.09 -9.63
N ILE A 55 6.94 1.67 -8.42
CA ILE A 55 6.53 0.29 -8.14
C ILE A 55 5.05 0.14 -8.46
N ARG A 56 4.74 -0.70 -9.45
CA ARG A 56 3.36 -1.00 -9.83
C ARG A 56 2.87 -2.21 -9.04
N VAL A 57 1.99 -1.96 -8.08
CA VAL A 57 1.25 -2.98 -7.34
C VAL A 57 -0.25 -2.87 -7.60
N ARG A 58 -0.95 -4.00 -7.59
CA ARG A 58 -2.41 -4.02 -7.55
C ARG A 58 -2.88 -3.68 -6.14
N ALA A 59 -3.89 -2.82 -6.05
CA ALA A 59 -4.66 -2.68 -4.82
C ALA A 59 -5.37 -4.01 -4.54
N THR A 60 -5.30 -4.44 -3.29
CA THR A 60 -5.85 -5.71 -2.81
C THR A 60 -6.89 -5.49 -1.73
N SER A 61 -6.81 -4.36 -1.04
CA SER A 61 -7.91 -3.81 -0.26
C SER A 61 -8.49 -2.67 -1.08
N TYR A 62 -9.71 -2.84 -1.54
CA TYR A 62 -10.52 -1.67 -1.83
C TYR A 62 -10.91 -1.11 -0.47
N PRO A 63 -10.81 0.21 -0.20
CA PRO A 63 -11.74 0.75 0.79
C PRO A 63 -13.11 0.28 0.29
N CYS A 64 -13.78 -0.59 1.04
CA CYS A 64 -15.22 -0.54 1.01
C CYS A 64 -15.49 0.92 1.33
N ASP A 65 -15.95 1.63 0.33
CA ASP A 65 -16.43 2.99 0.43
C ASP A 65 -17.07 3.18 1.82
N ASP A 66 -16.42 3.98 2.68
CA ASP A 66 -17.14 4.94 3.52
C ASP A 66 -17.67 6.03 2.56
N ASP A 67 -18.34 5.61 1.49
CA ASP A 67 -19.38 6.38 0.84
C ASP A 67 -20.49 6.28 1.87
N ASP A 68 -20.72 7.41 2.55
CA ASP A 68 -22.00 7.69 3.18
C ASP A 68 -23.09 7.09 2.30
N ASN A 69 -23.56 5.89 2.66
CA ASN A 69 -24.65 5.22 1.98
C ASN A 69 -25.91 6.07 2.20
N ASP A 70 -26.08 7.09 1.37
CA ASP A 70 -27.35 7.36 0.73
C ASP A 70 -27.44 6.43 -0.48
N TRP A 71 -27.71 5.15 -0.18
CA TRP A 71 -28.32 4.14 -1.04
C TRP A 71 -27.60 3.78 -2.35
N ASP A 72 -26.94 2.61 -2.38
CA ASP A 72 -27.42 1.41 -3.10
C ASP A 72 -26.27 0.41 -3.39
N ASP A 73 -26.61 -0.86 -3.16
CA ASP A 73 -26.04 -2.07 -3.78
C ASP A 73 -24.64 -2.56 -3.32
N CYS A 74 -24.68 -3.56 -2.44
CA CYS A 74 -23.63 -4.58 -2.26
C CYS A 74 -23.99 -5.85 -3.03
#